data_AF-A0A822EJ03-F1
#
_entry.id   AF-A0A822EJ03-F1
#
_cell.length_a   1.000
_cell.length_b   1.000
_cell.length_c   1.000
_cell.angle_alpha   90.00
_cell.angle_beta   90.00
_cell.angle_gamma   90.00
#
_symmetry.space_group_name_H-M   'P 1'
#
loop_
_entity.id
_entity.type
_entity.pdbx_description
1 polymer ?
#
loop_
_entity_poly.entity_id
_entity_poly.type
_entity_poly.pdbx_seq_one_letter_code
_entity_poly.pdbx_strand_id
1 'polypeptide(L)'
;ICSIVFFSVSFAEKLLNFHASPPLDSCTYEGIDSGSQPSKLSLYFDFLLATCTDISFDEYLSSHYRNYTNDLIKQSEIFLWNQLNGKTKFTCGILPNSCHFQYIDTQWPYLNKYNIHSQREDIQWSSIQHSIIDNKQIQTQNLSIINSIVYNECNLGENISIHNSIVGNRVTLGDNCCILSVDFSKEDFHLTLPSDVIIQRIILSLQRTSDTSNNQLDVYTMIGIHDDVNRVFTDKNFTILNMSWNQFQRQTGIDIWDLWPDLQNDPEKRTLANAHFYPVLHFNNISSLNDDLLWLFNPSNELRQQWKSSWRLSLNDILIRADLYKEIIRRQDLFHRISRLKILDLLFLHGSKQKVDDSYLALLKQTIADGHSKEILDAFDRACLTNYNKLQTLSCLFSAIANTLAELAGGDRAGVRSGPYLNREWQYALSMFEEGKYLLSIQHLIKQRQLWMDRSDLLIRAARHYDGKLGLF
;
A
#
# COMPACT_ATOMS: atom_id res chain seq x y z
N ILE A 1 2.27 13.03 21.96
CA ILE A 1 1.04 12.56 22.64
C ILE A 1 0.56 11.32 21.89
N CYS A 2 0.39 10.17 22.55
CA CYS A 2 -0.22 9.00 21.92
C CYS A 2 -1.71 9.31 21.66
N SER A 3 -2.21 8.97 20.47
CA SER A 3 -3.43 9.49 19.83
C SER A 3 -4.78 9.20 20.49
N ILE A 4 -4.81 8.68 21.73
CA ILE A 4 -6.05 8.30 22.41
C ILE A 4 -6.25 9.18 23.64
N VAL A 5 -7.37 9.91 23.65
CA VAL A 5 -7.77 10.80 24.74
C VAL A 5 -9.13 10.34 25.23
N PHE A 6 -9.27 10.17 26.54
CA PHE A 6 -10.54 9.82 27.17
C PHE A 6 -11.20 11.07 27.74
N PHE A 7 -12.45 11.30 27.37
CA PHE A 7 -13.25 12.40 27.91
C PHE A 7 -14.22 11.87 28.96
N SER A 8 -14.32 12.58 30.08
CA SER A 8 -15.44 12.38 31.01
C SER A 8 -16.73 12.87 30.36
N VAL A 9 -17.88 12.34 30.80
CA VAL A 9 -19.20 12.77 30.32
C VAL A 9 -19.36 14.28 30.46
N SER A 10 -19.01 14.84 31.61
CA SER A 10 -19.10 16.28 31.88
C SER A 10 -18.21 17.12 30.95
N PHE A 11 -17.01 16.63 30.62
CA PHE A 11 -16.15 17.33 29.67
C PHE A 11 -16.68 17.25 28.24
N ALA A 12 -17.21 16.09 27.83
CA ALA A 12 -17.82 15.90 26.53
C ALA A 12 -19.06 16.80 26.35
N GLU A 13 -19.93 16.91 27.36
CA GLU A 13 -21.06 17.85 27.37
C GLU A 13 -20.60 19.31 27.24
N LYS A 14 -19.51 19.67 27.93
CA LYS A 14 -18.94 21.02 27.85
C LYS A 14 -18.37 21.34 26.47
N LEU A 15 -17.64 20.39 25.86
CA LEU A 15 -17.18 20.51 24.48
C LEU A 15 -18.35 20.61 23.50
N LEU A 16 -19.40 19.82 23.72
CA LEU A 16 -20.60 19.90 22.92
C LEU A 16 -21.17 21.31 23.01
N ASN A 17 -21.34 21.89 24.20
CA ASN A 17 -21.88 23.26 24.36
C ASN A 17 -21.09 24.36 23.64
N PHE A 18 -19.80 24.14 23.34
CA PHE A 18 -19.01 25.11 22.58
C PHE A 18 -19.49 25.29 21.13
N HIS A 19 -20.19 24.32 20.56
CA HIS A 19 -20.75 24.43 19.20
C HIS A 19 -21.76 25.60 19.06
N ALA A 20 -22.33 26.08 20.17
CA ALA A 20 -23.30 27.18 20.18
C ALA A 20 -22.70 28.50 20.71
N SER A 21 -21.37 28.57 20.90
CA SER A 21 -20.71 29.72 21.50
C SER A 21 -19.79 30.42 20.49
N PRO A 22 -19.97 31.72 20.22
CA PRO A 22 -19.02 32.48 19.42
C PRO A 22 -17.62 32.47 20.04
N PRO A 23 -16.55 32.30 19.23
CA PRO A 23 -16.51 32.18 17.76
C PRO A 23 -16.57 30.72 17.22
N LEU A 24 -16.79 29.72 18.08
CA LEU A 24 -16.74 28.29 17.73
C LEU A 24 -17.99 27.78 17.02
N ASP A 25 -19.10 28.51 17.14
CA ASP A 25 -20.32 28.32 16.36
C ASP A 25 -20.11 28.39 14.84
N SER A 26 -19.10 29.13 14.39
CA SER A 26 -18.65 29.17 12.99
C SER A 26 -18.21 27.81 12.42
N CYS A 27 -17.86 26.85 13.28
CA CYS A 27 -17.44 25.50 12.89
C CYS A 27 -18.60 24.50 12.78
N THR A 28 -19.85 24.96 12.92
CA THR A 28 -21.04 24.12 12.79
C THR A 28 -21.66 24.21 11.40
N TYR A 29 -22.56 23.26 11.09
CA TYR A 29 -23.34 23.31 9.85
C TYR A 29 -24.16 24.61 9.75
N GLU A 30 -24.74 25.10 10.86
CA GLU A 30 -25.47 26.37 10.90
C GLU A 30 -24.58 27.60 10.65
N GLY A 31 -23.37 27.59 11.21
CA GLY A 31 -22.37 28.63 10.96
C GLY A 31 -21.94 28.68 9.49
N ILE A 32 -21.71 27.51 8.88
CA ILE A 32 -21.35 27.38 7.45
C ILE A 32 -22.50 27.85 6.56
N ASP A 33 -23.74 27.44 6.83
CA ASP A 33 -24.94 27.85 6.07
C ASP A 33 -25.19 29.36 6.18
N SER A 34 -24.77 29.99 7.28
CA SER A 34 -24.84 31.44 7.50
C SER A 34 -23.66 32.21 6.87
N GLY A 35 -22.77 31.54 6.14
CA GLY A 35 -21.62 32.15 5.46
C GLY A 35 -20.40 32.40 6.35
N SER A 36 -20.33 31.80 7.53
CA SER A 36 -19.16 31.91 8.42
C SER A 36 -18.01 31.06 7.90
N GLN A 37 -16.77 31.52 8.08
CA GLN A 37 -15.59 30.71 7.76
C GLN A 37 -15.21 29.82 8.95
N PRO A 38 -15.19 28.47 8.78
CA PRO A 38 -14.85 27.56 9.86
C PRO A 38 -13.37 27.69 10.24
N SER A 39 -13.11 27.73 11.55
CA SER A 39 -11.76 27.80 12.11
C SER A 39 -11.14 26.41 12.25
N LYS A 40 -9.89 26.24 11.79
CA LYS A 40 -9.15 24.98 11.92
C LYS A 40 -8.52 24.88 13.30
N LEU A 41 -9.22 24.23 14.23
CA LEU A 41 -8.74 23.98 15.59
C LEU A 41 -8.27 22.53 15.75
N SER A 42 -7.20 22.35 16.51
CA SER A 42 -6.58 21.09 16.89
C SER A 42 -7.02 20.70 18.29
N LEU A 43 -7.50 19.47 18.44
CA LEU A 43 -7.85 18.92 19.74
C LEU A 43 -6.66 18.96 20.72
N TYR A 44 -5.44 18.65 20.26
CA TYR A 44 -4.28 18.59 21.15
C TYR A 44 -3.75 19.97 21.52
N PHE A 45 -3.69 20.85 20.54
CA PHE A 45 -3.00 22.13 20.67
C PHE A 45 -3.92 23.25 21.15
N ASP A 46 -5.16 23.27 20.70
CA ASP A 46 -6.09 24.34 21.04
C ASP A 46 -6.93 23.97 22.28
N PHE A 47 -7.39 22.71 22.39
CA PHE A 47 -8.23 22.26 23.51
C PHE A 47 -7.45 21.68 24.69
N LEU A 48 -6.62 20.65 24.45
CA LEU A 48 -5.93 19.96 25.55
C LEU A 48 -4.83 20.82 26.17
N LEU A 49 -4.06 21.56 25.37
CA LEU A 49 -3.04 22.46 25.89
C LEU A 49 -3.64 23.53 26.84
N ALA A 50 -4.85 24.02 26.54
CA ALA A 50 -5.57 24.96 27.38
C ALA A 50 -6.02 24.38 28.74
N THR A 51 -5.97 23.06 28.91
CA THR A 51 -6.26 22.39 30.19
C THR A 51 -5.01 22.14 31.05
N CYS A 52 -3.82 22.40 30.51
CA CYS A 52 -2.56 22.19 31.22
C CYS A 52 -2.34 23.28 32.29
N THR A 53 -1.85 22.88 33.46
CA THR A 53 -1.60 23.80 34.58
C THR A 53 -0.25 24.52 34.50
N ASP A 54 0.69 23.95 33.75
CA ASP A 54 2.11 24.35 33.75
C ASP A 54 2.47 25.20 32.53
N ILE A 55 1.46 25.83 31.91
CA ILE A 55 1.61 26.70 30.75
C ILE A 55 0.99 28.06 31.10
N SER A 56 1.67 29.14 30.74
CA SER A 56 1.13 30.50 30.85
C SER A 56 0.22 30.84 29.65
N PHE A 57 -0.63 31.85 29.80
CA PHE A 57 -1.48 32.31 28.70
C PHE A 57 -0.68 32.79 27.49
N ASP A 58 0.44 33.48 27.73
CA ASP A 58 1.33 33.96 26.67
C ASP A 58 2.03 32.79 25.96
N GLU A 59 2.45 31.75 26.70
CA GLU A 59 2.98 30.51 26.11
C GLU A 59 1.93 29.76 25.30
N TYR A 60 0.70 29.67 25.80
CA TYR A 60 -0.42 29.05 25.07
C TYR A 60 -0.67 29.76 23.72
N LEU A 61 -0.74 31.10 23.72
CA LEU A 61 -0.94 31.89 22.49
C LEU A 61 0.31 31.95 21.58
N SER A 62 1.51 31.71 22.11
CA SER A 62 2.74 31.70 21.29
C SER A 62 3.14 30.29 20.83
N SER A 63 2.48 29.25 21.34
CA SER A 63 2.92 27.85 21.20
C SER A 63 2.88 27.28 19.78
N HIS A 64 2.47 28.03 18.75
CA HIS A 64 2.43 27.55 17.37
C HIS A 64 2.92 28.55 16.32
N TYR A 65 3.64 28.01 15.32
CA TYR A 65 4.01 28.61 14.04
C TYR A 65 2.79 28.98 13.16
N ARG A 66 1.75 29.59 13.74
CA ARG A 66 0.64 30.17 12.99
C ARG A 66 0.92 31.66 12.86
N ASN A 67 1.29 32.10 11.66
CA ASN A 67 1.16 33.52 11.33
C ASN A 67 -0.32 33.86 11.46
N TYR A 68 -0.71 34.55 12.54
CA TYR A 68 -2.06 35.04 12.79
C TYR A 68 -2.45 36.02 11.68
N THR A 69 -2.92 35.47 10.57
CA THR A 69 -3.56 36.20 9.49
C THR A 69 -5.06 36.36 9.73
N ASN A 70 -5.60 35.61 10.72
CA ASN A 70 -7.03 35.52 10.99
C ASN A 70 -7.32 35.74 12.49
N ASP A 71 -7.98 36.86 12.80
CA ASP A 71 -8.36 37.25 14.17
C ASP A 71 -9.32 36.25 14.84
N LEU A 72 -10.08 35.48 14.05
CA LEU A 72 -11.04 34.49 14.57
C LEU A 72 -10.34 33.35 15.35
N ILE A 73 -9.21 32.85 14.85
CA ILE A 73 -8.47 31.76 15.50
C ILE A 73 -7.97 32.20 16.87
N LYS A 74 -7.42 33.42 16.94
CA LYS A 74 -6.97 34.01 18.19
C LYS A 74 -8.13 34.18 19.17
N GLN A 75 -9.29 34.63 18.71
CA GLN A 75 -10.49 34.73 19.56
C GLN A 75 -10.97 33.35 20.06
N SER A 76 -10.90 32.32 19.21
CA SER A 76 -11.21 30.93 19.59
C SER A 76 -10.27 30.42 20.68
N GLU A 77 -8.95 30.65 20.54
CA GLU A 77 -7.94 30.24 21.52
C GLU A 77 -8.15 30.97 22.86
N ILE A 78 -8.42 32.28 22.84
CA ILE A 78 -8.75 33.05 24.05
C ILE A 78 -10.01 32.50 24.72
N PHE A 79 -11.05 32.21 23.95
CA PHE A 79 -12.28 31.60 24.46
C PHE A 79 -12.00 30.24 25.11
N LEU A 80 -11.27 29.36 24.43
CA LEU A 80 -10.92 28.03 24.93
C LEU A 80 -10.11 28.11 26.21
N TRP A 81 -9.09 28.97 26.27
CA TRP A 81 -8.32 29.22 27.49
C TRP A 81 -9.22 29.60 28.67
N ASN A 82 -10.10 30.59 28.48
CA ASN A 82 -10.99 31.07 29.53
C ASN A 82 -12.00 30.00 29.98
N GLN A 83 -12.40 29.10 29.09
CA GLN A 83 -13.34 28.02 29.42
C GLN A 83 -12.68 26.79 30.04
N LEU A 84 -11.43 26.50 29.68
CA LEU A 84 -10.77 25.24 30.00
C LEU A 84 -9.71 25.38 31.09
N ASN A 85 -8.91 26.45 31.05
CA ASN A 85 -7.81 26.60 31.99
C ASN A 85 -8.30 26.76 33.43
N GLY A 86 -7.72 26.00 34.36
CA GLY A 86 -8.11 25.96 35.77
C GLY A 86 -9.51 25.40 36.07
N LYS A 87 -10.35 25.17 35.05
CA LYS A 87 -11.74 24.69 35.18
C LYS A 87 -11.89 23.21 34.87
N THR A 88 -10.92 22.62 34.20
CA THR A 88 -10.92 21.22 33.80
C THR A 88 -9.58 20.58 34.14
N LYS A 89 -9.62 19.39 34.73
CA LYS A 89 -8.42 18.64 35.10
C LYS A 89 -8.08 17.67 33.97
N PHE A 90 -6.87 17.78 33.46
CA PHE A 90 -6.31 16.83 32.51
C PHE A 90 -5.22 16.01 33.21
N THR A 91 -5.32 14.70 33.11
CA THR A 91 -4.31 13.76 33.61
C THR A 91 -3.69 13.04 32.42
N CYS A 92 -2.36 12.98 32.41
CA CYS A 92 -1.63 12.23 31.39
C CYS A 92 -0.97 11.00 32.03
N GLY A 93 -1.10 9.86 31.36
CA GLY A 93 -0.27 8.69 31.63
C GLY A 93 0.99 8.81 30.77
N ILE A 94 2.15 8.84 31.42
CA ILE A 94 3.43 8.79 30.70
C ILE A 94 3.70 7.31 30.39
N LEU A 95 3.80 6.98 29.11
CA LEU A 95 4.20 5.65 28.69
C LEU A 95 5.68 5.44 29.07
N PRO A 96 6.07 4.23 29.49
CA PRO A 96 7.45 3.95 29.89
C PRO A 96 8.47 4.31 28.80
N ASN A 97 9.68 4.70 29.21
CA ASN A 97 10.80 4.99 28.28
C ASN A 97 11.24 3.79 27.42
N SER A 98 10.75 2.57 27.71
CA SER A 98 10.94 1.37 26.89
C SER A 98 10.02 1.32 25.67
N CYS A 99 9.06 2.23 25.54
CA CYS A 99 8.21 2.34 24.36
C CYS A 99 8.88 3.22 23.29
N HIS A 100 9.03 2.68 22.08
CA HIS A 100 9.49 3.45 20.92
C HIS A 100 8.30 4.12 20.23
N PHE A 101 8.30 5.45 20.15
CA PHE A 101 7.30 6.23 19.43
C PHE A 101 7.93 6.82 18.18
N GLN A 102 7.32 6.56 17.04
CA GLN A 102 7.72 7.14 15.76
C GLN A 102 6.49 7.68 15.06
N TYR A 103 6.61 8.87 14.49
CA TYR A 103 5.58 9.42 13.63
C TYR A 103 5.59 8.63 12.33
N ILE A 104 4.44 8.10 11.93
CA ILE A 104 4.25 7.58 10.58
C ILE A 104 4.09 8.82 9.69
N ASP A 105 5.21 9.38 9.25
CA ASP A 105 5.21 10.40 8.22
C ASP A 105 5.38 9.75 6.84
N THR A 106 5.27 10.57 5.80
CA THR A 106 5.52 10.15 4.42
C THR A 106 6.96 9.69 4.15
N GLN A 107 7.86 9.82 5.14
CA GLN A 107 9.26 9.37 5.11
C GLN A 107 9.45 7.99 5.78
N TRP A 108 8.37 7.37 6.29
CA TRP A 108 8.35 6.01 6.85
C TRP A 108 9.15 4.95 6.07
N PRO A 109 9.17 4.93 4.72
CA PRO A 109 9.95 3.93 4.01
C PRO A 109 11.48 4.00 4.18
N TYR A 110 12.04 5.11 4.70
CA TYR A 110 13.47 5.37 4.60
C TYR A 110 14.32 4.97 5.83
N LEU A 111 13.75 4.93 7.05
CA LEU A 111 14.60 4.99 8.25
C LEU A 111 14.50 3.83 9.25
N ASN A 112 13.53 2.92 9.17
CA ASN A 112 13.40 1.84 10.17
C ASN A 112 13.42 0.45 9.56
N LYS A 113 14.60 0.11 9.06
CA LYS A 113 14.94 -1.21 8.55
C LYS A 113 14.97 -2.33 9.61
N TYR A 114 14.71 -2.06 10.89
CA TYR A 114 15.01 -3.04 11.94
C TYR A 114 14.04 -3.17 13.13
N ASN A 115 12.97 -2.38 13.27
CA ASN A 115 12.21 -2.35 14.54
C ASN A 115 10.67 -2.30 14.41
N ILE A 116 10.07 -2.95 13.40
CA ILE A 116 8.63 -3.33 13.51
C ILE A 116 8.49 -4.67 14.24
N HIS A 117 9.59 -5.44 14.37
CA HIS A 117 9.63 -6.54 15.32
C HIS A 117 9.51 -5.94 16.71
N SER A 118 8.30 -6.04 17.27
CA SER A 118 8.10 -5.79 18.67
C SER A 118 9.15 -6.60 19.43
N GLN A 119 9.93 -5.99 20.32
CA GLN A 119 10.80 -6.72 21.25
C GLN A 119 10.02 -7.62 22.22
N ARG A 120 8.71 -7.83 21.99
CA ARG A 120 7.95 -8.80 22.73
C ARG A 120 8.34 -10.20 22.27
N GLU A 121 8.95 -10.94 23.19
CA GLU A 121 9.34 -12.34 23.03
C GLU A 121 8.13 -13.27 22.77
N ASP A 122 6.91 -12.81 23.02
CA ASP A 122 5.68 -13.58 22.87
C ASP A 122 5.05 -13.50 21.45
N ILE A 123 5.55 -12.62 20.57
CA ILE A 123 5.11 -12.54 19.17
C ILE A 123 6.23 -13.03 18.26
N GLN A 124 6.01 -14.17 17.61
CA GLN A 124 6.86 -14.62 16.52
C GLN A 124 6.46 -13.89 15.23
N TRP A 125 7.37 -13.04 14.73
CA TRP A 125 7.21 -12.39 13.45
C TRP A 125 7.70 -13.30 12.33
N SER A 126 6.83 -13.61 11.38
CA SER A 126 7.26 -14.25 10.13
C SER A 126 7.99 -13.21 9.27
N SER A 127 9.16 -13.60 8.75
CA SER A 127 9.93 -12.88 7.73
C SER A 127 9.14 -12.72 6.43
N ILE A 128 8.26 -13.66 6.12
CA ILE A 128 7.46 -13.68 4.89
C ILE A 128 5.99 -13.63 5.28
N GLN A 129 5.31 -12.55 4.90
CA GLN A 129 3.92 -12.29 5.20
C GLN A 129 3.15 -12.05 3.92
N HIS A 130 2.04 -12.77 3.75
CA HIS A 130 1.17 -12.66 2.59
C HIS A 130 1.91 -12.47 1.25
N SER A 131 2.90 -13.33 0.98
CA SER A 131 3.77 -13.18 -0.19
C SER A 131 3.98 -14.53 -0.88
N ILE A 132 4.41 -14.49 -2.14
CA ILE A 132 4.76 -15.67 -2.94
C ILE A 132 6.22 -15.61 -3.31
N ILE A 133 6.89 -16.72 -3.13
CA ILE A 133 8.29 -16.91 -3.49
C ILE A 133 8.37 -18.19 -4.30
N ASP A 134 8.58 -18.05 -5.61
CA ASP A 134 8.75 -19.19 -6.52
C ASP A 134 10.20 -19.70 -6.52
N ASN A 135 11.15 -18.89 -6.03
CA ASN A 135 12.57 -19.24 -6.02
C ASN A 135 12.97 -20.04 -4.77
N LYS A 136 13.17 -21.35 -4.93
CA LYS A 136 13.63 -22.28 -3.87
C LYS A 136 15.05 -22.01 -3.37
N GLN A 137 15.83 -21.16 -4.05
CA GLN A 137 17.22 -20.85 -3.69
C GLN A 137 17.37 -19.61 -2.80
N ILE A 138 16.27 -18.92 -2.46
CA ILE A 138 16.34 -17.77 -1.55
C ILE A 138 16.59 -18.28 -0.13
N GLN A 139 17.88 -18.36 0.23
CA GLN A 139 18.39 -18.71 1.56
C GLN A 139 19.05 -17.48 2.22
N THR A 140 18.45 -16.31 2.07
CA THR A 140 19.03 -15.07 2.61
C THR A 140 18.67 -14.91 4.08
N GLN A 141 19.68 -14.62 4.92
CA GLN A 141 19.47 -14.27 6.32
C GLN A 141 18.76 -12.91 6.42
N ASN A 142 17.85 -12.77 7.40
CA ASN A 142 17.11 -11.54 7.71
C ASN A 142 16.31 -10.94 6.54
N LEU A 143 15.49 -11.77 5.91
CA LEU A 143 14.58 -11.36 4.84
C LEU A 143 13.27 -10.80 5.42
N SER A 144 12.74 -9.72 4.84
CA SER A 144 11.39 -9.21 5.12
C SER A 144 10.61 -9.05 3.82
N ILE A 145 9.68 -9.97 3.52
CA ILE A 145 8.84 -9.90 2.33
C ILE A 145 7.39 -9.80 2.75
N ILE A 146 6.74 -8.69 2.40
CA ILE A 146 5.36 -8.40 2.80
C ILE A 146 4.54 -8.03 1.58
N ASN A 147 3.38 -8.66 1.41
CA ASN A 147 2.44 -8.38 0.32
C ASN A 147 3.13 -8.29 -1.05
N SER A 148 4.05 -9.21 -1.33
CA SER A 148 4.92 -9.14 -2.51
C SER A 148 5.01 -10.47 -3.26
N ILE A 149 5.41 -10.40 -4.54
CA ILE A 149 5.64 -11.56 -5.39
C ILE A 149 7.11 -11.56 -5.80
N VAL A 150 7.82 -12.64 -5.52
CA VAL A 150 9.21 -12.87 -5.93
C VAL A 150 9.27 -14.07 -6.87
N TYR A 151 9.53 -13.82 -8.16
CA TYR A 151 9.67 -14.86 -9.19
C TYR A 151 11.09 -15.44 -9.27
N ASN A 152 11.23 -16.53 -10.02
CA ASN A 152 12.49 -17.22 -10.29
C ASN A 152 13.57 -16.28 -10.87
N GLU A 153 14.84 -16.69 -10.72
CA GLU A 153 16.01 -15.99 -11.27
C GLU A 153 16.27 -14.58 -10.68
N CYS A 154 15.84 -14.35 -9.44
CA CYS A 154 16.29 -13.19 -8.66
C CYS A 154 17.45 -13.57 -7.75
N ASN A 155 18.50 -12.77 -7.75
CA ASN A 155 19.63 -12.88 -6.83
C ASN A 155 19.45 -11.83 -5.73
N LEU A 156 19.16 -12.28 -4.52
CA LEU A 156 18.95 -11.40 -3.36
C LEU A 156 20.19 -11.48 -2.45
N GLY A 157 20.74 -10.34 -2.07
CA GLY A 157 21.76 -10.24 -1.01
C GLY A 157 21.20 -10.50 0.39
N GLU A 158 21.96 -10.15 1.42
CA GLU A 158 21.56 -10.27 2.83
C GLU A 158 20.71 -9.07 3.31
N ASN A 159 19.91 -9.24 4.37
CA ASN A 159 19.14 -8.15 5.00
C ASN A 159 18.22 -7.37 4.04
N ILE A 160 17.47 -8.08 3.21
CA ILE A 160 16.61 -7.52 2.17
C ILE A 160 15.19 -7.29 2.68
N SER A 161 14.61 -6.14 2.34
CA SER A 161 13.20 -5.83 2.59
C SER A 161 12.45 -5.57 1.27
N ILE A 162 11.37 -6.30 1.00
CA ILE A 162 10.55 -6.17 -0.22
C ILE A 162 9.08 -6.08 0.17
N HIS A 163 8.49 -4.89 0.09
CA HIS A 163 7.11 -4.66 0.51
C HIS A 163 6.26 -4.15 -0.66
N ASN A 164 5.04 -4.66 -0.78
CA ASN A 164 4.05 -4.27 -1.79
C ASN A 164 4.59 -4.31 -3.23
N SER A 165 5.54 -5.19 -3.52
CA SER A 165 6.32 -5.16 -4.76
C SER A 165 6.21 -6.46 -5.55
N ILE A 166 6.49 -6.38 -6.85
CA ILE A 166 6.67 -7.54 -7.72
C ILE A 166 8.11 -7.51 -8.20
N VAL A 167 8.88 -8.50 -7.76
CA VAL A 167 10.28 -8.67 -8.11
C VAL A 167 10.40 -9.97 -8.89
N GLY A 168 10.95 -9.94 -10.08
CA GLY A 168 11.03 -11.15 -10.91
C GLY A 168 12.01 -10.99 -12.04
N ASN A 169 12.44 -12.12 -12.59
CA ASN A 169 13.25 -12.27 -13.81
C ASN A 169 14.35 -11.21 -13.96
N ARG A 170 15.61 -11.59 -13.73
CA ARG A 170 16.79 -10.75 -14.01
C ARG A 170 16.96 -9.56 -13.06
N VAL A 171 16.55 -9.70 -11.80
CA VAL A 171 16.83 -8.71 -10.74
C VAL A 171 17.92 -9.24 -9.81
N THR A 172 19.00 -8.49 -9.69
CA THR A 172 20.08 -8.71 -8.71
C THR A 172 20.08 -7.56 -7.71
N LEU A 173 19.78 -7.86 -6.45
CA LEU A 173 19.83 -6.92 -5.34
C LEU A 173 21.09 -7.16 -4.52
N GLY A 174 21.89 -6.12 -4.33
CA GLY A 174 22.96 -6.11 -3.34
C GLY A 174 22.42 -6.23 -1.92
N ASP A 175 23.33 -6.43 -0.97
CA ASP A 175 22.98 -6.54 0.44
C ASP A 175 22.25 -5.29 0.91
N ASN A 176 21.49 -5.44 1.98
CA ASN A 176 20.87 -4.32 2.64
C ASN A 176 19.91 -3.51 1.73
N CYS A 177 19.30 -4.05 0.69
CA CYS A 177 18.34 -3.27 -0.12
C CYS A 177 16.92 -3.23 0.47
N CYS A 178 16.19 -2.14 0.19
CA CYS A 178 14.76 -1.99 0.50
C CYS A 178 13.97 -1.62 -0.76
N ILE A 179 12.98 -2.43 -1.12
CA ILE A 179 12.17 -2.28 -2.34
C ILE A 179 10.69 -2.09 -1.95
N LEU A 180 10.09 -1.00 -2.42
CA LEU A 180 8.81 -0.53 -1.92
C LEU A 180 7.86 -0.12 -3.05
N SER A 181 6.76 -0.86 -3.16
CA SER A 181 5.69 -0.58 -4.13
C SER A 181 6.13 -0.60 -5.60
N VAL A 182 7.26 -1.28 -5.89
CA VAL A 182 7.87 -1.36 -7.21
C VAL A 182 7.40 -2.63 -7.94
N ASP A 183 7.22 -2.54 -9.25
CA ASP A 183 6.89 -3.69 -10.10
C ASP A 183 7.93 -3.81 -11.21
N PHE A 184 8.89 -4.71 -11.01
CA PHE A 184 9.93 -5.02 -11.99
C PHE A 184 9.47 -5.98 -13.08
N SER A 185 8.25 -6.53 -13.00
CA SER A 185 7.77 -7.50 -14.01
C SER A 185 7.53 -6.89 -15.39
N LYS A 186 7.58 -5.56 -15.48
CA LYS A 186 7.39 -4.79 -16.72
C LYS A 186 8.70 -4.39 -17.39
N GLU A 187 9.84 -4.65 -16.75
CA GLU A 187 11.15 -4.22 -17.25
C GLU A 187 11.78 -5.34 -18.09
N ASP A 188 12.27 -5.01 -19.30
CA ASP A 188 12.84 -5.98 -20.24
C ASP A 188 14.35 -6.25 -20.06
N PHE A 189 15.01 -5.52 -19.15
CA PHE A 189 16.47 -5.56 -18.94
C PHE A 189 16.87 -6.26 -17.62
N HIS A 190 18.16 -6.63 -17.50
CA HIS A 190 18.71 -7.13 -16.24
C HIS A 190 18.96 -5.98 -15.28
N LEU A 191 18.19 -5.92 -14.20
CA LEU A 191 18.32 -4.93 -13.15
C LEU A 191 19.38 -5.37 -12.14
N THR A 192 20.40 -4.55 -11.92
CA THR A 192 21.36 -4.74 -10.82
C THR A 192 21.37 -3.51 -9.92
N LEU A 193 21.06 -3.72 -8.64
CA LEU A 193 21.08 -2.69 -7.61
C LEU A 193 22.23 -2.93 -6.66
N PRO A 194 23.05 -1.90 -6.36
CA PRO A 194 24.12 -2.04 -5.40
C PRO A 194 23.56 -2.12 -3.98
N SER A 195 24.43 -2.52 -3.04
CA SER A 195 24.07 -2.62 -1.64
C SER A 195 23.65 -1.27 -1.03
N ASP A 196 22.89 -1.34 0.05
CA ASP A 196 22.49 -0.20 0.88
C ASP A 196 21.60 0.84 0.16
N VAL A 197 20.78 0.40 -0.80
CA VAL A 197 19.86 1.27 -1.56
C VAL A 197 18.40 1.02 -1.20
N ILE A 198 17.63 2.11 -1.11
CA ILE A 198 16.18 2.10 -1.00
C ILE A 198 15.60 2.56 -2.33
N ILE A 199 14.66 1.79 -2.88
CA ILE A 199 13.86 2.19 -4.04
C ILE A 199 12.40 2.15 -3.68
N GLN A 200 11.71 3.24 -4.03
CA GLN A 200 10.28 3.34 -3.86
C GLN A 200 9.64 3.86 -5.15
N ARG A 201 8.47 3.32 -5.49
CA ARG A 201 7.61 3.88 -6.53
C ARG A 201 6.41 4.57 -5.87
N ILE A 202 6.11 5.78 -6.32
CA ILE A 202 5.03 6.62 -5.79
C ILE A 202 4.11 7.06 -6.93
N ILE A 203 2.79 6.95 -6.72
CA ILE A 203 1.79 7.49 -7.66
C ILE A 203 1.62 8.98 -7.39
N LEU A 204 1.76 9.80 -8.42
CA LEU A 204 1.39 11.20 -8.38
C LEU A 204 0.05 11.43 -9.05
N SER A 205 -0.75 12.31 -8.44
CA SER A 205 -1.95 12.86 -9.08
C SER A 205 -1.61 14.18 -9.75
N LEU A 206 -1.63 14.20 -11.08
CA LEU A 206 -1.57 15.47 -11.81
C LEU A 206 -2.96 16.05 -11.92
N GLN A 207 -3.19 17.22 -11.31
CA GLN A 207 -4.38 18.01 -11.59
C GLN A 207 -4.28 18.58 -13.02
N ARG A 208 -4.91 17.93 -14.00
CA ARG A 208 -5.25 18.53 -15.29
C ARG A 208 -6.74 18.81 -15.37
N THR A 209 -7.07 19.93 -16.00
CA THR A 209 -8.42 20.36 -16.31
C THR A 209 -9.10 19.35 -17.26
N SER A 210 -10.30 18.92 -16.84
CA SER A 210 -11.42 18.36 -17.63
C SER A 210 -11.31 17.04 -18.43
N ASP A 211 -10.14 16.41 -18.64
CA ASP A 211 -10.09 15.14 -19.39
C ASP A 211 -9.87 13.90 -18.50
N THR A 212 -10.82 12.97 -18.59
CA THR A 212 -10.99 11.75 -17.77
C THR A 212 -10.13 10.55 -18.20
N SER A 213 -9.02 10.75 -18.89
CA SER A 213 -8.11 9.66 -19.28
C SER A 213 -6.79 9.71 -18.50
N ASN A 214 -6.74 8.90 -17.44
CA ASN A 214 -5.53 8.44 -16.72
C ASN A 214 -4.43 9.49 -16.41
N ASN A 215 -4.77 10.49 -15.60
CA ASN A 215 -3.82 11.47 -15.03
C ASN A 215 -2.96 10.87 -13.89
N GLN A 216 -2.30 9.74 -14.13
CA GLN A 216 -1.44 9.07 -13.16
C GLN A 216 -0.01 9.06 -13.67
N LEU A 217 0.92 9.47 -12.81
CA LEU A 217 2.34 9.35 -13.07
C LEU A 217 2.99 8.48 -12.00
N ASP A 218 3.78 7.52 -12.46
CA ASP A 218 4.62 6.71 -11.60
C ASP A 218 5.97 7.39 -11.51
N VAL A 219 6.38 7.73 -10.29
CA VAL A 219 7.69 8.30 -10.02
C VAL A 219 8.46 7.36 -9.15
N TYR A 220 9.68 7.05 -9.57
CA TYR A 220 10.62 6.27 -8.79
C TYR A 220 11.51 7.22 -7.97
N THR A 221 11.70 6.89 -6.70
CA THR A 221 12.67 7.52 -5.82
C THR A 221 13.73 6.50 -5.43
N MET A 222 14.96 6.98 -5.26
CA MET A 222 16.11 6.18 -4.88
C MET A 222 16.98 6.97 -3.93
N ILE A 223 17.27 6.38 -2.77
CA ILE A 223 18.03 7.00 -1.67
C ILE A 223 18.96 5.94 -1.07
N GLY A 224 20.14 6.35 -0.62
CA GLY A 224 21.03 5.48 0.15
C GLY A 224 20.54 5.33 1.59
N ILE A 225 20.69 4.14 2.17
CA ILE A 225 20.28 3.85 3.56
C ILE A 225 20.95 4.76 4.59
N HIS A 226 22.14 5.27 4.29
CA HIS A 226 22.90 6.13 5.17
C HIS A 226 22.70 7.62 4.85
N ASP A 227 21.90 7.95 3.84
CA ASP A 227 21.60 9.34 3.50
C ASP A 227 20.61 9.92 4.51
N ASP A 228 20.93 11.12 4.99
CA ASP A 228 20.02 11.94 5.78
C ASP A 228 19.39 12.97 4.85
N VAL A 229 18.13 12.75 4.48
CA VAL A 229 17.44 13.57 3.48
C VAL A 229 17.30 15.04 3.89
N ASN A 230 17.30 15.32 5.20
CA ASN A 230 17.15 16.67 5.74
C ASN A 230 18.49 17.33 6.07
N ARG A 231 19.61 16.60 5.93
CA ARG A 231 20.94 17.16 6.14
C ARG A 231 21.21 18.25 5.11
N VAL A 232 21.75 19.36 5.61
CA VAL A 232 22.11 20.51 4.79
C VAL A 232 23.36 20.19 3.98
N PHE A 233 23.38 20.62 2.73
CA PHE A 233 24.47 20.40 1.77
C PHE A 233 25.85 20.86 2.29
N THR A 234 25.91 21.91 3.10
CA THR A 234 27.16 22.45 3.66
C THR A 234 27.78 21.56 4.74
N ASP A 235 27.05 20.55 5.23
CA ASP A 235 27.56 19.56 6.16
C ASP A 235 28.57 18.63 5.46
N LYS A 236 29.68 18.33 6.13
CA LYS A 236 30.72 17.41 5.63
C LYS A 236 30.22 15.98 5.47
N ASN A 237 29.18 15.61 6.22
CA ASN A 237 28.57 14.28 6.19
C ASN A 237 27.35 14.23 5.25
N PHE A 238 27.16 15.23 4.38
CA PHE A 238 26.12 15.19 3.36
C PHE A 238 26.46 14.13 2.30
N THR A 239 25.53 13.22 2.05
CA THR A 239 25.67 12.12 1.09
C THR A 239 24.46 12.01 0.17
N ILE A 240 24.70 11.49 -1.02
CA ILE A 240 23.66 11.11 -1.99
C ILE A 240 24.01 9.69 -2.47
N LEU A 241 23.07 8.76 -2.36
CA LEU A 241 23.26 7.33 -2.62
C LEU A 241 24.44 6.73 -1.84
N ASN A 242 24.58 7.11 -0.58
CA ASN A 242 25.69 6.75 0.32
C ASN A 242 27.07 7.26 -0.13
N MET A 243 27.13 8.13 -1.12
CA MET A 243 28.38 8.70 -1.64
C MET A 243 28.53 10.13 -1.14
N SER A 244 29.76 10.53 -0.79
CA SER A 244 30.06 11.95 -0.55
C SER A 244 29.78 12.76 -1.83
N TRP A 245 29.43 14.04 -1.68
CA TRP A 245 29.18 14.93 -2.83
C TRP A 245 30.27 14.86 -3.91
N ASN A 246 31.54 14.88 -3.50
CA ASN A 246 32.67 14.84 -4.42
C ASN A 246 32.73 13.53 -5.23
N GLN A 247 32.39 12.39 -4.61
CA GLN A 247 32.33 11.10 -5.31
C GLN A 247 31.13 11.05 -6.25
N PHE A 248 29.97 11.46 -5.76
CA PHE A 248 28.73 11.52 -6.53
C PHE A 248 28.88 12.38 -7.80
N GLN A 249 29.42 13.60 -7.66
CA GLN A 249 29.63 14.50 -8.80
C GLN A 249 30.64 13.93 -9.80
N ARG A 250 31.73 13.31 -9.33
CA ARG A 250 32.72 12.68 -10.22
C ARG A 250 32.14 11.51 -11.01
N GLN A 251 31.26 10.73 -10.39
CA GLN A 251 30.65 9.55 -11.00
C GLN A 251 29.53 9.91 -11.98
N THR A 252 28.63 10.80 -11.58
CA THR A 252 27.41 11.13 -12.35
C THR A 252 27.57 12.34 -13.26
N GLY A 253 28.53 13.23 -12.95
CA GLY A 253 28.65 14.55 -13.56
C GLY A 253 27.48 15.49 -13.25
N ILE A 254 26.65 15.19 -12.25
CA ILE A 254 25.56 16.08 -11.84
C ILE A 254 26.16 17.26 -11.05
N ASP A 255 25.80 18.47 -11.46
CA ASP A 255 26.25 19.70 -10.82
C ASP A 255 25.22 20.20 -9.81
N ILE A 256 25.67 21.06 -8.91
CA ILE A 256 24.84 21.62 -7.83
C ILE A 256 23.60 22.36 -8.36
N TRP A 257 23.74 23.00 -9.52
CA TRP A 257 22.68 23.75 -10.19
C TRP A 257 21.65 22.87 -10.87
N ASP A 258 22.02 21.63 -11.21
CA ASP A 258 21.06 20.66 -11.72
C ASP A 258 20.06 20.27 -10.60
N LEU A 259 20.48 20.26 -9.33
CA LEU A 259 19.67 19.82 -8.19
C LEU A 259 18.90 20.96 -7.52
N TRP A 260 19.50 22.13 -7.39
CA TRP A 260 18.90 23.27 -6.69
C TRP A 260 18.94 24.54 -7.55
N PRO A 261 18.17 24.59 -8.65
CA PRO A 261 18.17 25.74 -9.56
C PRO A 261 17.74 27.04 -8.87
N ASP A 262 16.82 26.96 -7.88
CA ASP A 262 16.21 28.11 -7.22
C ASP A 262 16.93 28.57 -5.94
N LEU A 263 17.84 27.76 -5.39
CA LEU A 263 18.50 28.06 -4.10
C LEU A 263 19.94 28.54 -4.28
N GLN A 264 20.22 29.30 -5.34
CA GLN A 264 21.61 29.65 -5.68
C GLN A 264 22.33 30.47 -4.61
N ASN A 265 21.59 31.33 -3.93
CA ASN A 265 22.14 32.21 -2.91
C ASN A 265 21.97 31.67 -1.48
N ASP A 266 21.28 30.54 -1.31
CA ASP A 266 20.90 29.98 -0.02
C ASP A 266 21.45 28.54 0.19
N PRO A 267 22.78 28.34 0.28
CA PRO A 267 23.37 27.02 0.43
C PRO A 267 22.93 26.30 1.73
N GLU A 268 22.59 27.06 2.77
CA GLU A 268 22.13 26.54 4.07
C GLU A 268 20.73 25.91 4.02
N LYS A 269 19.97 26.16 2.95
CA LYS A 269 18.64 25.59 2.76
C LYS A 269 18.64 24.35 1.87
N ARG A 270 19.75 24.01 1.24
CA ARG A 270 19.84 22.89 0.29
C ARG A 270 19.91 21.57 1.04
N THR A 271 18.95 20.70 0.81
CA THR A 271 18.90 19.35 1.37
C THR A 271 18.55 18.35 0.27
N LEU A 272 18.79 17.06 0.49
CA LEU A 272 18.38 16.05 -0.50
C LEU A 272 16.84 16.00 -0.63
N ALA A 273 16.10 16.32 0.44
CA ALA A 273 14.64 16.38 0.44
C ALA A 273 14.07 17.43 -0.53
N ASN A 274 14.77 18.55 -0.74
CA ASN A 274 14.34 19.61 -1.66
C ASN A 274 15.16 19.68 -2.96
N ALA A 275 16.04 18.71 -3.21
CA ALA A 275 16.78 18.58 -4.47
C ALA A 275 15.87 18.09 -5.59
N HIS A 276 15.86 18.75 -6.75
CA HIS A 276 15.13 18.35 -7.95
C HIS A 276 15.81 17.15 -8.63
N PHE A 277 15.70 16.00 -7.98
CA PHE A 277 16.48 14.82 -8.29
C PHE A 277 15.73 13.80 -9.15
N TYR A 278 14.41 13.68 -8.96
CA TYR A 278 13.63 12.57 -9.50
C TYR A 278 12.92 12.98 -10.78
N PRO A 279 13.22 12.36 -11.93
CA PRO A 279 12.50 12.60 -13.18
C PRO A 279 11.03 12.20 -13.06
N VAL A 280 10.16 13.00 -13.68
CA VAL A 280 8.70 12.79 -13.68
C VAL A 280 8.14 12.79 -15.10
N LEU A 281 8.74 13.57 -16.01
CA LEU A 281 8.40 13.56 -17.43
C LEU A 281 9.65 13.68 -18.29
N HIS A 282 9.75 12.85 -19.33
CA HIS A 282 10.75 12.95 -20.39
C HIS A 282 10.13 13.57 -21.64
N PHE A 283 10.89 14.39 -22.36
CA PHE A 283 10.41 15.01 -23.61
C PHE A 283 10.20 13.99 -24.74
N ASN A 284 10.99 12.91 -24.79
CA ASN A 284 11.07 12.05 -25.97
C ASN A 284 10.82 10.55 -25.71
N ASN A 285 10.58 10.11 -24.47
CA ASN A 285 10.48 8.70 -24.13
C ASN A 285 9.47 8.41 -23.00
N ILE A 286 9.02 7.16 -22.93
CA ILE A 286 8.29 6.62 -21.78
C ILE A 286 9.32 6.42 -20.66
N SER A 287 9.03 6.89 -19.45
CA SER A 287 9.92 6.74 -18.28
C SER A 287 10.10 5.26 -17.93
N SER A 288 11.35 4.80 -17.85
CA SER A 288 11.72 3.54 -17.24
C SER A 288 12.63 3.80 -16.04
N LEU A 289 12.59 2.92 -15.04
CA LEU A 289 13.47 3.06 -13.86
C LEU A 289 14.95 3.15 -14.25
N ASN A 290 15.34 2.47 -15.33
CA ASN A 290 16.71 2.50 -15.84
C ASN A 290 17.13 3.88 -16.32
N ASP A 291 16.28 4.48 -17.15
CA ASP A 291 16.56 5.77 -17.74
C ASP A 291 16.49 6.88 -16.68
N ASP A 292 15.68 6.67 -15.64
CA ASP A 292 15.52 7.62 -14.55
C ASP A 292 16.70 7.63 -13.58
N LEU A 293 17.03 6.46 -13.00
CA LEU A 293 17.87 6.39 -11.80
C LEU A 293 18.97 5.32 -11.82
N LEU A 294 18.85 4.22 -12.57
CA LEU A 294 19.88 3.16 -12.51
C LEU A 294 21.20 3.54 -13.16
N TRP A 295 21.16 4.43 -14.15
CA TRP A 295 22.37 4.97 -14.78
C TRP A 295 23.28 5.71 -13.78
N LEU A 296 22.77 6.11 -12.62
CA LEU A 296 23.59 6.73 -11.56
C LEU A 296 24.69 5.79 -11.06
N PHE A 297 24.48 4.46 -11.12
CA PHE A 297 25.48 3.46 -10.79
C PHE A 297 26.32 3.02 -11.99
N ASN A 298 25.76 3.13 -13.20
CA ASN A 298 26.42 2.80 -14.46
C ASN A 298 26.33 3.99 -15.43
N PRO A 299 27.21 4.99 -15.28
CA PRO A 299 27.04 6.29 -15.94
C PRO A 299 27.08 6.19 -17.46
N SER A 300 26.04 6.78 -18.09
CA SER A 300 25.92 6.95 -19.54
C SER A 300 25.73 8.44 -19.85
N ASN A 301 26.49 8.96 -20.81
CA ASN A 301 26.37 10.36 -21.23
C ASN A 301 25.00 10.67 -21.84
N GLU A 302 24.40 9.72 -22.56
CA GLU A 302 23.08 9.85 -23.17
C GLU A 302 22.00 9.96 -22.08
N LEU A 303 22.01 9.02 -21.12
CA LEU A 303 21.06 9.00 -20.02
C LEU A 303 21.23 10.22 -19.09
N ARG A 304 22.46 10.68 -18.87
CA ARG A 304 22.72 11.93 -18.15
C ARG A 304 22.09 13.14 -18.85
N GLN A 305 22.22 13.25 -20.17
CA GLN A 305 21.62 14.35 -20.92
C GLN A 305 20.09 14.27 -20.89
N GLN A 306 19.54 13.06 -21.03
CA GLN A 306 18.12 12.82 -20.88
C GLN A 306 17.64 13.27 -19.50
N TRP A 307 18.27 12.79 -18.42
CA TRP A 307 17.94 13.17 -17.03
C TRP A 307 18.00 14.69 -16.81
N LYS A 308 19.00 15.38 -17.35
CA LYS A 308 19.10 16.85 -17.26
C LYS A 308 17.94 17.56 -17.98
N SER A 309 17.49 17.02 -19.11
CA SER A 309 16.38 17.55 -19.90
C SER A 309 14.99 17.21 -19.36
N SER A 310 14.89 16.22 -18.47
CA SER A 310 13.64 15.80 -17.86
C SER A 310 13.08 16.85 -16.91
N TRP A 311 11.76 16.92 -16.81
CA TRP A 311 11.13 17.63 -15.70
C TRP A 311 11.30 16.80 -14.44
N ARG A 312 11.92 17.40 -13.42
CA ARG A 312 12.31 16.74 -12.17
C ARG A 312 11.61 17.38 -10.98
N LEU A 313 11.26 16.58 -9.99
CA LEU A 313 10.69 17.02 -8.72
C LEU A 313 11.60 16.67 -7.55
N SER A 314 11.43 17.40 -6.45
CA SER A 314 12.04 17.07 -5.17
C SER A 314 11.28 15.98 -4.42
N LEU A 315 11.93 15.36 -3.42
CA LEU A 315 11.25 14.40 -2.55
C LEU A 315 10.05 15.07 -1.85
N ASN A 316 10.23 16.28 -1.33
CA ASN A 316 9.16 17.05 -0.71
C ASN A 316 7.99 17.28 -1.67
N ASP A 317 8.28 17.63 -2.92
CA ASP A 317 7.26 17.84 -3.93
C ASP A 317 6.47 16.58 -4.26
N ILE A 318 7.16 15.44 -4.33
CA ILE A 318 6.56 14.12 -4.56
C ILE A 318 5.66 13.74 -3.41
N LEU A 319 6.13 13.87 -2.17
CA LEU A 319 5.36 13.48 -0.98
C LEU A 319 4.09 14.33 -0.81
N ILE A 320 4.14 15.63 -1.14
CA ILE A 320 2.96 16.52 -1.11
C ILE A 320 1.92 16.12 -2.19
N ARG A 321 2.38 15.57 -3.32
CA ARG A 321 1.53 15.24 -4.49
C ARG A 321 1.18 13.75 -4.59
N ALA A 322 1.60 12.95 -3.62
CA ALA A 322 1.38 11.51 -3.60
C ALA A 322 -0.12 11.20 -3.50
N ASP A 323 -0.61 10.35 -4.41
CA ASP A 323 -1.97 9.84 -4.40
C ASP A 323 -2.06 8.61 -3.48
N LEU A 324 -2.21 8.88 -2.17
CA LEU A 324 -2.28 7.84 -1.15
C LEU A 324 -3.45 6.88 -1.37
N TYR A 325 -4.56 7.37 -1.90
CA TYR A 325 -5.73 6.53 -2.17
C TYR A 325 -5.41 5.48 -3.23
N LYS A 326 -4.85 5.90 -4.37
CA LYS A 326 -4.46 4.95 -5.43
C LYS A 326 -3.35 4.01 -4.97
N GLU A 327 -2.44 4.48 -4.13
CA GLU A 327 -1.40 3.64 -3.54
C GLU A 327 -2.00 2.53 -2.67
N ILE A 328 -3.01 2.83 -1.86
CA ILE A 328 -3.76 1.82 -1.08
C ILE A 328 -4.49 0.84 -2.00
N ILE A 329 -5.22 1.33 -3.00
CA ILE A 329 -5.94 0.47 -3.96
C ILE A 329 -4.97 -0.49 -4.65
N ARG A 330 -3.81 -0.01 -5.12
CA ARG A 330 -2.78 -0.87 -5.73
C ARG A 330 -2.26 -1.95 -4.77
N ARG A 331 -2.06 -1.62 -3.49
CA ARG A 331 -1.63 -2.59 -2.47
C ARG A 331 -2.69 -3.67 -2.24
N GLN A 332 -3.97 -3.29 -2.24
CA GLN A 332 -5.09 -4.21 -2.16
C GLN A 332 -5.15 -5.11 -3.41
N ASP A 333 -5.02 -4.55 -4.61
CA ASP A 333 -4.98 -5.33 -5.85
C ASP A 333 -3.87 -6.40 -5.84
N LEU A 334 -2.67 -6.03 -5.36
CA LEU A 334 -1.56 -6.96 -5.20
C LEU A 334 -1.86 -8.02 -4.12
N PHE A 335 -2.46 -7.62 -3.00
CA PHE A 335 -2.90 -8.53 -1.95
C PHE A 335 -3.85 -9.58 -2.50
N HIS A 336 -4.88 -9.18 -3.26
CA HIS A 336 -5.82 -10.11 -3.87
C HIS A 336 -5.19 -10.96 -4.96
N ARG A 337 -4.24 -10.42 -5.73
CA ARG A 337 -3.45 -11.20 -6.67
C ARG A 337 -2.67 -12.32 -5.96
N ILE A 338 -2.03 -12.01 -4.84
CA ILE A 338 -1.31 -12.99 -4.03
C ILE A 338 -2.27 -14.02 -3.41
N SER A 339 -3.41 -13.58 -2.88
CA SER A 339 -4.45 -14.49 -2.34
C SER A 339 -4.90 -15.50 -3.38
N ARG A 340 -5.22 -15.05 -4.60
CA ARG A 340 -5.62 -15.95 -5.70
C ARG A 340 -4.55 -16.97 -6.04
N LEU A 341 -3.30 -16.54 -6.17
CA LEU A 341 -2.18 -17.43 -6.49
C LEU A 341 -1.94 -18.45 -5.35
N LYS A 342 -1.98 -18.03 -4.08
CA LYS A 342 -1.88 -18.94 -2.94
C LYS A 342 -3.01 -19.95 -2.89
N ILE A 343 -4.25 -19.53 -3.16
CA ILE A 343 -5.38 -20.45 -3.22
C ILE A 343 -5.16 -21.49 -4.32
N LEU A 344 -4.71 -21.06 -5.51
CA LEU A 344 -4.38 -21.99 -6.60
C LEU A 344 -3.25 -22.96 -6.22
N ASP A 345 -2.16 -22.47 -5.63
CA ASP A 345 -1.04 -23.31 -5.18
C ASP A 345 -1.50 -24.35 -4.16
N LEU A 346 -2.33 -23.97 -3.19
CA LEU A 346 -2.93 -24.90 -2.24
C LEU A 346 -3.78 -25.94 -2.97
N LEU A 347 -4.67 -25.53 -3.89
CA LEU A 347 -5.51 -26.47 -4.64
C LEU A 347 -4.69 -27.44 -5.50
N PHE A 348 -3.55 -27.01 -6.04
CA PHE A 348 -2.66 -27.88 -6.81
C PHE A 348 -1.82 -28.82 -5.93
N LEU A 349 -1.34 -28.36 -4.77
CA LEU A 349 -0.58 -29.17 -3.82
C LEU A 349 -1.45 -30.21 -3.10
N HIS A 350 -2.71 -29.90 -2.80
CA HIS A 350 -3.63 -30.78 -2.06
C HIS A 350 -4.29 -31.87 -2.92
N GLY A 351 -4.05 -31.91 -4.24
CA GLY A 351 -4.40 -33.06 -5.08
C GLY A 351 -3.79 -34.40 -4.60
N SER A 352 -2.76 -34.33 -3.74
CA SER A 352 -2.17 -35.47 -3.03
C SER A 352 -2.53 -35.50 -1.54
N LYS A 353 -3.64 -36.17 -1.20
CA LYS A 353 -3.90 -36.92 0.07
C LYS A 353 -3.76 -36.25 1.45
N GLN A 354 -3.61 -34.93 1.60
CA GLN A 354 -3.63 -34.30 2.94
C GLN A 354 -4.86 -33.43 3.18
N LYS A 355 -5.40 -33.53 4.40
CA LYS A 355 -6.58 -32.83 4.91
C LYS A 355 -6.51 -31.35 4.54
N VAL A 356 -7.63 -30.85 4.00
CA VAL A 356 -7.90 -29.43 3.84
C VAL A 356 -7.97 -28.83 5.24
N ASP A 357 -6.89 -28.19 5.69
CA ASP A 357 -6.98 -27.25 6.79
C ASP A 357 -7.68 -25.98 6.30
N ASP A 358 -8.43 -25.33 7.18
CA ASP A 358 -9.31 -24.16 6.99
C ASP A 358 -8.65 -22.88 6.38
N SER A 359 -7.43 -22.99 5.85
CA SER A 359 -6.56 -21.90 5.38
C SER A 359 -7.05 -21.20 4.11
N TYR A 360 -7.41 -21.94 3.05
CA TYR A 360 -7.77 -21.29 1.78
C TYR A 360 -9.18 -20.68 1.80
N LEU A 361 -10.09 -21.23 2.60
CA LEU A 361 -11.46 -20.73 2.72
C LEU A 361 -11.50 -19.34 3.34
N ALA A 362 -10.65 -19.06 4.34
CA ALA A 362 -10.54 -17.72 4.93
C ALA A 362 -10.08 -16.69 3.88
N LEU A 363 -9.05 -17.02 3.11
CA LEU A 363 -8.55 -16.17 2.01
C LEU A 363 -9.60 -15.99 0.91
N LEU A 364 -10.36 -17.04 0.60
CA LEU A 364 -11.44 -17.02 -0.38
C LEU A 364 -12.56 -16.08 0.08
N LYS A 365 -13.06 -16.25 1.31
CA LYS A 365 -14.12 -15.42 1.89
C LYS A 365 -13.72 -13.95 1.92
N GLN A 366 -12.48 -13.65 2.33
CA GLN A 366 -11.96 -12.28 2.31
C GLN A 366 -11.96 -11.71 0.87
N THR A 367 -11.41 -12.45 -0.09
CA THR A 367 -11.34 -11.99 -1.50
C THR A 367 -12.73 -11.73 -2.10
N ILE A 368 -13.73 -12.52 -1.71
CA ILE A 368 -15.12 -12.36 -2.16
C ILE A 368 -15.78 -11.16 -1.47
N ALA A 369 -15.58 -11.00 -0.16
CA ALA A 369 -16.09 -9.85 0.59
C ALA A 369 -15.56 -8.51 0.06
N ASP A 370 -14.30 -8.50 -0.38
CA ASP A 370 -13.65 -7.33 -0.98
C ASP A 370 -14.02 -7.10 -2.47
N GLY A 371 -14.93 -7.90 -3.02
CA GLY A 371 -15.49 -7.70 -4.37
C GLY A 371 -14.71 -8.35 -5.52
N HIS A 372 -13.64 -9.11 -5.24
CA HIS A 372 -12.77 -9.74 -6.25
C HIS A 372 -13.21 -11.15 -6.66
N SER A 373 -14.52 -11.40 -6.63
CA SER A 373 -15.11 -12.72 -6.88
C SER A 373 -15.03 -13.16 -8.36
N LYS A 374 -15.05 -12.21 -9.28
CA LYS A 374 -14.94 -12.48 -10.72
C LYS A 374 -13.54 -12.94 -11.07
N GLU A 375 -12.53 -12.25 -10.57
CA GLU A 375 -11.12 -12.52 -10.84
C GLU A 375 -10.70 -13.91 -10.35
N ILE A 376 -11.25 -14.34 -9.21
CA ILE A 376 -10.98 -15.67 -8.65
C ILE A 376 -11.70 -16.78 -9.43
N LEU A 377 -12.96 -16.57 -9.85
CA LEU A 377 -13.67 -17.51 -10.71
C LEU A 377 -12.98 -17.66 -12.08
N ASP A 378 -12.57 -16.55 -12.69
CA ASP A 378 -11.83 -16.57 -13.96
C ASP A 378 -10.47 -17.28 -13.80
N ALA A 379 -9.83 -17.18 -12.63
CA ALA A 379 -8.60 -17.90 -12.33
C ALA A 379 -8.84 -19.41 -12.22
N PHE A 380 -9.91 -19.83 -11.54
CA PHE A 380 -10.29 -21.26 -11.48
C PHE A 380 -10.69 -21.81 -12.84
N ASP A 381 -11.39 -21.04 -13.66
CA ASP A 381 -11.75 -21.45 -15.03
C ASP A 381 -10.52 -21.69 -15.88
N ARG A 382 -9.58 -20.75 -15.89
CA ARG A 382 -8.29 -20.91 -16.57
C ARG A 382 -7.55 -22.14 -16.05
N ALA A 383 -7.51 -22.34 -14.73
CA ALA A 383 -6.87 -23.51 -14.14
C ALA A 383 -7.54 -24.83 -14.56
N CYS A 384 -8.87 -24.88 -14.65
CA CYS A 384 -9.62 -26.04 -15.14
C CYS A 384 -9.31 -26.33 -16.61
N LEU A 385 -9.33 -25.29 -17.45
CA LEU A 385 -9.04 -25.40 -18.89
C LEU A 385 -7.59 -25.82 -19.15
N THR A 386 -6.62 -25.40 -18.32
CA THR A 386 -5.21 -25.81 -18.45
C THR A 386 -4.98 -27.24 -17.95
N ASN A 387 -5.71 -27.68 -16.92
CA ASN A 387 -5.51 -28.99 -16.27
C ASN A 387 -6.67 -29.97 -16.55
N TYR A 388 -7.34 -29.84 -17.70
CA TYR A 388 -8.54 -30.62 -18.04
C TYR A 388 -8.35 -32.15 -18.05
N ASN A 389 -7.11 -32.62 -18.11
CA ASN A 389 -6.74 -34.03 -18.11
C ASN A 389 -6.35 -34.57 -16.72
N LYS A 390 -6.29 -33.73 -15.68
CA LYS A 390 -5.93 -34.13 -14.31
C LYS A 390 -7.18 -34.14 -13.43
N LEU A 391 -7.85 -35.29 -13.36
CA LEU A 391 -9.14 -35.43 -12.68
C LEU A 391 -9.10 -35.03 -11.19
N GLN A 392 -8.03 -35.36 -10.47
CA GLN A 392 -7.84 -34.96 -9.06
C GLN A 392 -7.72 -33.44 -8.90
N THR A 393 -7.05 -32.77 -9.83
CA THR A 393 -6.94 -31.30 -9.81
C THR A 393 -8.28 -30.65 -10.16
N LEU A 394 -9.00 -31.22 -11.13
CA LEU A 394 -10.33 -30.74 -11.50
C LEU A 394 -11.34 -30.86 -10.37
N SER A 395 -11.30 -31.95 -9.59
CA SER A 395 -12.19 -32.11 -8.45
C SER A 395 -11.94 -31.01 -7.41
N CYS A 396 -10.68 -30.76 -7.02
CA CYS A 396 -10.35 -29.65 -6.12
C CYS A 396 -10.81 -28.28 -6.66
N LEU A 397 -10.60 -28.01 -7.95
CA LEU A 397 -11.02 -26.75 -8.57
C LEU A 397 -12.55 -26.62 -8.64
N PHE A 398 -13.28 -27.68 -8.96
CA PHE A 398 -14.75 -27.66 -8.95
C PHE A 398 -15.30 -27.42 -7.55
N SER A 399 -14.70 -28.03 -6.52
CA SER A 399 -15.06 -27.75 -5.12
C SER A 399 -14.81 -26.30 -4.75
N ALA A 400 -13.67 -25.72 -5.17
CA ALA A 400 -13.36 -24.31 -4.92
C ALA A 400 -14.35 -23.37 -5.65
N ILE A 401 -14.73 -23.68 -6.89
CA ILE A 401 -15.78 -22.95 -7.63
C ILE A 401 -17.11 -23.05 -6.87
N ALA A 402 -17.50 -24.24 -6.43
CA ALA A 402 -18.74 -24.42 -5.66
C ALA A 402 -18.74 -23.61 -4.35
N ASN A 403 -17.61 -23.59 -3.63
CA ASN A 403 -17.46 -22.78 -2.41
C ASN A 403 -17.53 -21.27 -2.72
N THR A 404 -16.94 -20.82 -3.82
CA THR A 404 -16.99 -19.42 -4.27
C THR A 404 -18.42 -18.98 -4.58
N LEU A 405 -19.17 -19.82 -5.31
CA LEU A 405 -20.56 -19.57 -5.67
C LEU A 405 -21.48 -19.59 -4.44
N ALA A 406 -21.22 -20.48 -3.47
CA ALA A 406 -21.96 -20.53 -2.22
C ALA A 406 -21.72 -19.27 -1.36
N GLU A 407 -20.46 -18.81 -1.28
CA GLU A 407 -20.13 -17.58 -0.55
C GLU A 407 -20.81 -16.37 -1.21
N LEU A 408 -20.75 -16.26 -2.54
CA LEU A 408 -21.44 -15.21 -3.31
C LEU A 408 -22.96 -15.16 -3.09
N ALA A 409 -23.57 -16.31 -2.85
CA ALA A 409 -25.01 -16.40 -2.60
C ALA A 409 -25.44 -15.94 -1.18
N GLY A 410 -24.49 -15.55 -0.33
CA GLY A 410 -24.73 -15.16 1.07
C GLY A 410 -24.10 -16.10 2.10
N GLY A 411 -23.19 -16.98 1.67
CA GLY A 411 -22.44 -17.89 2.54
C GLY A 411 -23.35 -18.75 3.42
N ASP A 412 -23.10 -18.73 4.73
CA ASP A 412 -23.85 -19.52 5.72
C ASP A 412 -25.34 -19.14 5.81
N ARG A 413 -25.74 -18.00 5.23
CA ARG A 413 -27.14 -17.52 5.21
C ARG A 413 -27.90 -17.98 3.96
N ALA A 414 -27.23 -18.51 2.96
CA ALA A 414 -27.82 -18.89 1.67
C ALA A 414 -28.64 -20.21 1.73
N GLY A 415 -28.68 -20.86 2.89
CA GLY A 415 -29.37 -22.14 3.10
C GLY A 415 -28.53 -23.34 2.69
N VAL A 416 -29.08 -24.54 2.90
CA VAL A 416 -28.44 -25.80 2.51
C VAL A 416 -28.40 -25.87 0.97
N ARG A 417 -27.37 -26.50 0.39
CA ARG A 417 -27.28 -26.82 -1.05
C ARG A 417 -28.37 -27.84 -1.46
N SER A 418 -29.66 -27.54 -1.28
CA SER A 418 -30.82 -28.43 -1.50
C SER A 418 -31.64 -28.03 -2.74
N GLY A 419 -31.80 -28.96 -3.68
CA GLY A 419 -32.57 -28.78 -4.92
C GLY A 419 -32.33 -29.91 -5.93
N PRO A 420 -33.20 -30.09 -6.94
CA PRO A 420 -33.11 -31.21 -7.88
C PRO A 420 -31.81 -31.15 -8.70
N TYR A 421 -31.06 -32.26 -8.69
CA TYR A 421 -29.73 -32.45 -9.30
C TYR A 421 -29.69 -32.39 -10.84
N LEU A 422 -30.83 -32.12 -11.50
CA LEU A 422 -31.06 -32.43 -12.92
C LEU A 422 -31.64 -31.23 -13.67
N ASN A 423 -30.98 -30.07 -13.61
CA ASN A 423 -31.31 -28.99 -14.53
C ASN A 423 -30.88 -29.37 -15.95
N ARG A 424 -31.83 -29.35 -16.90
CA ARG A 424 -31.62 -29.71 -18.32
C ARG A 424 -30.52 -28.87 -18.98
N GLU A 425 -30.37 -27.61 -18.59
CA GLU A 425 -29.37 -26.70 -19.15
C GLU A 425 -27.93 -27.15 -18.83
N TRP A 426 -27.73 -27.81 -17.70
CA TRP A 426 -26.42 -28.33 -17.29
C TRP A 426 -26.17 -29.75 -17.82
N GLN A 427 -27.21 -30.54 -18.07
CA GLN A 427 -27.09 -31.95 -18.50
C GLN A 427 -26.20 -32.15 -19.72
N TYR A 428 -26.26 -31.24 -20.70
CA TYR A 428 -25.41 -31.33 -21.89
C TYR A 428 -23.92 -31.27 -21.52
N ALA A 429 -23.51 -30.32 -20.68
CA ALA A 429 -22.13 -30.21 -20.22
C ALA A 429 -21.72 -31.43 -19.37
N LEU A 430 -22.63 -31.94 -18.53
CA LEU A 430 -22.38 -33.07 -17.64
C LEU A 430 -22.22 -34.40 -18.39
N SER A 431 -23.02 -34.63 -19.44
CA SER A 431 -22.92 -35.84 -20.30
C SER A 431 -21.61 -35.88 -21.09
N MET A 432 -21.18 -34.75 -21.67
CA MET A 432 -19.88 -34.65 -22.33
C MET A 432 -18.71 -34.97 -21.38
N PHE A 433 -18.83 -34.60 -20.10
CA PHE A 433 -17.83 -34.93 -19.09
C PHE A 433 -17.73 -36.45 -18.87
N GLU A 434 -18.87 -37.15 -18.82
CA GLU A 434 -18.95 -38.61 -18.67
C GLU A 434 -18.43 -39.36 -19.90
N GLU A 435 -18.60 -38.79 -21.09
CA GLU A 435 -18.01 -39.28 -22.34
C GLU A 435 -16.50 -39.03 -22.48
N GLY A 436 -15.84 -38.44 -21.46
CA GLY A 436 -14.41 -38.12 -21.48
C GLY A 436 -14.04 -36.87 -22.30
N LYS A 437 -15.03 -36.09 -22.77
CA LYS A 437 -14.82 -34.83 -23.50
C LYS A 437 -14.62 -33.65 -22.52
N TYR A 438 -13.62 -33.77 -21.64
CA TYR A 438 -13.43 -32.86 -20.49
C TYR A 438 -13.30 -31.38 -20.88
N LEU A 439 -12.48 -31.05 -21.89
CA LEU A 439 -12.26 -29.66 -22.30
C LEU A 439 -13.57 -28.98 -22.78
N LEU A 440 -14.31 -29.65 -23.66
CA LEU A 440 -15.59 -29.15 -24.16
C LEU A 440 -16.61 -29.04 -23.03
N SER A 441 -16.67 -30.04 -22.15
CA SER A 441 -17.55 -29.98 -20.98
C SER A 441 -17.25 -28.77 -20.10
N ILE A 442 -15.99 -28.52 -19.74
CA ILE A 442 -15.59 -27.38 -18.90
C ILE A 442 -16.00 -26.05 -19.55
N GLN A 443 -15.75 -25.88 -20.85
CA GLN A 443 -16.19 -24.69 -21.59
C GLN A 443 -17.71 -24.48 -21.52
N HIS A 444 -18.49 -25.56 -21.60
CA HIS A 444 -19.95 -25.47 -21.47
C HIS A 444 -20.41 -25.19 -20.04
N LEU A 445 -19.75 -25.76 -19.01
CA LEU A 445 -20.03 -25.45 -17.60
C LEU A 445 -19.80 -23.96 -17.31
N ILE A 446 -18.69 -23.40 -17.79
CA ILE A 446 -18.36 -21.97 -17.63
C ILE A 446 -19.43 -21.10 -18.28
N LYS A 447 -19.77 -21.38 -19.55
CA LYS A 447 -20.80 -20.63 -20.28
C LYS A 447 -22.15 -20.66 -19.56
N GLN A 448 -22.54 -21.83 -19.07
CA GLN A 448 -23.81 -21.98 -18.37
C GLN A 448 -23.81 -21.25 -17.02
N ARG A 449 -22.70 -21.30 -16.26
CA ARG A 449 -22.56 -20.58 -14.99
C ARG A 449 -22.72 -19.07 -15.16
N GLN A 450 -22.19 -18.49 -16.24
CA GLN A 450 -22.27 -17.04 -16.49
C GLN A 450 -23.73 -16.55 -16.61
N LEU A 451 -24.65 -17.39 -17.08
CA LEU A 451 -26.08 -17.05 -17.17
C LEU A 451 -26.77 -16.96 -15.80
N TRP A 452 -26.12 -17.46 -14.75
CA TRP A 452 -26.70 -17.68 -13.43
C TRP A 452 -26.06 -16.78 -12.35
N MET A 453 -25.19 -15.85 -12.73
CA MET A 453 -24.40 -15.03 -11.80
C MET A 453 -25.21 -13.94 -11.07
N ASP A 454 -26.37 -13.55 -11.60
CA ASP A 454 -27.13 -12.38 -11.11
C ASP A 454 -28.05 -12.67 -9.92
N ARG A 455 -28.24 -13.94 -9.55
CA ARG A 455 -29.21 -14.36 -8.52
C ARG A 455 -28.63 -15.36 -7.54
N SER A 456 -28.78 -15.08 -6.24
CA SER A 456 -28.29 -15.93 -5.14
C SER A 456 -28.81 -17.36 -5.19
N ASP A 457 -30.09 -17.57 -5.52
CA ASP A 457 -30.66 -18.91 -5.61
C ASP A 457 -30.13 -19.73 -6.80
N LEU A 458 -29.78 -19.06 -7.90
CA LEU A 458 -29.13 -19.69 -9.05
C LEU A 458 -27.67 -20.01 -8.75
N LEU A 459 -26.96 -19.14 -8.03
CA LEU A 459 -25.58 -19.37 -7.59
C LEU A 459 -25.46 -20.63 -6.71
N ILE A 460 -26.38 -20.85 -5.76
CA ILE A 460 -26.41 -22.08 -4.94
C ILE A 460 -26.67 -23.33 -5.79
N ARG A 461 -27.54 -23.23 -6.80
CA ARG A 461 -27.80 -24.36 -7.72
C ARG A 461 -26.60 -24.64 -8.62
N ALA A 462 -25.94 -23.60 -9.13
CA ALA A 462 -24.71 -23.73 -9.90
C ALA A 462 -23.61 -24.40 -9.06
N ALA A 463 -23.42 -23.96 -7.80
CA ALA A 463 -22.47 -24.58 -6.87
C ALA A 463 -22.68 -26.09 -6.76
N ARG A 464 -23.94 -26.53 -6.64
CA ARG A 464 -24.30 -27.95 -6.56
C ARG A 464 -23.96 -28.73 -7.84
N HIS A 465 -24.04 -28.13 -9.02
CA HIS A 465 -23.65 -28.81 -10.26
C HIS A 465 -22.14 -29.06 -10.33
N TYR A 466 -21.33 -28.15 -9.76
CA TYR A 466 -19.89 -28.36 -9.61
C TYR A 466 -19.56 -29.41 -8.53
N ASP A 467 -20.24 -29.40 -7.37
CA ASP A 467 -20.08 -30.45 -6.34
C ASP A 467 -20.52 -31.83 -6.84
N GLY A 468 -21.60 -31.89 -7.61
CA GLY A 468 -22.17 -33.11 -8.15
C GLY A 468 -21.17 -33.99 -8.89
N LYS A 469 -20.23 -33.34 -9.58
CA LYS A 469 -19.17 -34.01 -10.33
C LYS A 469 -18.06 -34.55 -9.43
N LEU A 470 -17.94 -34.12 -8.17
CA LEU A 470 -17.04 -34.74 -7.20
C LEU A 470 -17.40 -36.20 -6.92
N GLY A 471 -18.69 -36.57 -7.01
CA GLY A 471 -19.17 -37.92 -6.77
C GLY A 471 -18.90 -38.93 -7.90
N LEU A 472 -18.30 -38.49 -9.01
CA LEU A 472 -17.92 -39.33 -10.16
C LEU A 472 -16.41 -39.65 -10.19
N PHE A 473 -15.62 -39.09 -9.27
CA PHE A 473 -14.16 -39.28 -9.19
C PHE A 473 -13.73 -40.28 -8.13
#